data_AF-A0A5C8VE40-F1
#
_entry.id   AF-A0A5C8VE40-F1
#
_cell.length_a   1.000
_cell.length_b   1.000
_cell.length_c   1.000
_cell.angle_alpha   90.00
_cell.angle_beta   90.00
_cell.angle_gamma   90.00
#
_symmetry.space_group_name_H-M   'P 1'
#
loop_
_entity.id
_entity.type
_entity.pdbx_description
1 polymer ?
#
loop_
_entity_poly.entity_id
_entity_poly.type
_entity_poly.pdbx_seq_one_letter_code
_entity_poly.pdbx_strand_id
1 'polypeptide(L)'
;MPFVVPEDVGTTQRRSLSGRRRLQAWERTAGTCVICGQRIDGVRERWIVEHIRALELGGTDDIENMGPAHEACGREKTRDDHARAAEAKRQKIRHLGAVVVTRPLPGSRGCALKRKINGTVVLREAPDRAPADNKSRSRQWRAVSCNTKRFPVDAAMEPKDRLCLRPKPSAKENEAGTANQMANRPTTVKPKNADERVRNSPASGEILPAIPAHLDFLFADRPLLPGDNEEQYDALLRSIVQQVEPADVIEAIWVKDIIDLIWEAKRLRRWRGQILVQAQLKAVEELIKPGLQGTNVLDLSTFGGPSAEYLAAGWMAGDEIETERVEEILQKRGLKVEDVRAHGFLMNLPAIERIDRLSLSADQRRDALVREIERKRASFAQQVRTATADVIDADDAHIS
;
A
#
# COMPACT_ATOMS: atom_id res chain seq x y z
N MET A 1 -51.95 -20.72 -3.15
CA MET A 1 -50.88 -21.12 -2.22
C MET A 1 -50.88 -20.13 -1.08
N PRO A 2 -50.95 -20.54 0.19
CA PRO A 2 -50.84 -19.60 1.30
C PRO A 2 -49.48 -18.90 1.22
N PHE A 3 -49.47 -17.59 1.47
CA PHE A 3 -48.25 -16.79 1.58
C PHE A 3 -47.50 -17.28 2.82
N VAL A 4 -46.59 -18.24 2.63
CA VAL A 4 -45.61 -18.57 3.66
C VAL A 4 -44.65 -17.38 3.67
N VAL A 5 -44.71 -16.56 4.71
CA VAL A 5 -43.73 -15.50 4.92
C VAL A 5 -42.40 -16.23 5.20
N PRO A 6 -41.41 -16.17 4.29
CA PRO A 6 -40.11 -16.74 4.59
C PRO A 6 -39.51 -15.90 5.70
N GLU A 7 -39.19 -16.51 6.84
CA GLU A 7 -38.39 -15.86 7.87
C GLU A 7 -37.01 -15.56 7.26
N ASP A 8 -36.79 -14.29 6.91
CA ASP A 8 -35.47 -13.84 6.47
C ASP A 8 -34.56 -13.84 7.70
N VAL A 9 -33.66 -14.83 7.76
CA VAL A 9 -32.57 -14.88 8.74
C VAL A 9 -31.55 -13.79 8.40
N GLY A 10 -31.95 -12.54 8.63
CA GLY A 10 -31.11 -11.38 8.50
C GLY A 10 -29.96 -11.42 9.50
N THR A 11 -28.95 -10.58 9.25
CA THR A 11 -27.83 -10.39 10.16
C THR A 11 -28.32 -9.94 11.54
N THR A 12 -28.01 -10.72 12.59
CA THR A 12 -28.34 -10.32 13.96
C THR A 12 -27.56 -9.07 14.34
N GLN A 13 -28.24 -8.06 14.88
CA GLN A 13 -27.57 -6.84 15.36
C GLN A 13 -26.75 -7.15 16.62
N ARG A 14 -25.47 -6.72 16.61
CA ARG A 14 -24.58 -6.86 17.76
C ARG A 14 -25.00 -5.92 18.89
N ARG A 15 -25.23 -6.44 20.09
CA ARG A 15 -25.47 -5.63 21.29
C ARG A 15 -24.15 -5.16 21.90
N SER A 16 -24.20 -4.10 22.71
CA SER A 16 -23.04 -3.69 23.50
C SER A 16 -22.68 -4.78 24.52
N LEU A 17 -21.38 -5.02 24.67
CA LEU A 17 -20.87 -6.08 25.52
C LEU A 17 -20.49 -5.51 26.90
N SER A 18 -21.33 -5.76 27.91
CA SER A 18 -21.05 -5.35 29.28
C SER A 18 -19.92 -6.19 29.91
N GLY A 19 -19.24 -5.65 30.92
CA GLY A 19 -18.20 -6.37 31.67
C GLY A 19 -18.70 -7.71 32.23
N ARG A 20 -19.96 -7.77 32.69
CA ARG A 20 -20.61 -8.99 33.15
C ARG A 20 -20.76 -10.05 32.06
N ARG A 21 -21.15 -9.67 30.84
CA ARG A 21 -21.23 -10.60 29.70
C ARG A 21 -19.86 -11.11 29.29
N ARG A 22 -18.82 -10.26 29.37
CA ARG A 22 -17.43 -10.69 29.11
C ARG A 22 -16.96 -11.74 30.12
N LEU A 23 -17.24 -11.54 31.41
CA LEU A 23 -16.91 -12.49 32.46
C LEU A 23 -17.66 -13.82 32.25
N GLN A 24 -18.96 -13.77 31.95
CA GLN A 24 -19.76 -14.97 31.71
C GLN A 24 -19.25 -15.80 30.51
N ALA A 25 -18.81 -15.13 29.43
CA ALA A 25 -18.22 -15.80 28.28
C ALA A 25 -16.90 -16.50 28.64
N TRP A 26 -16.10 -15.87 29.51
CA TRP A 26 -14.84 -16.43 29.99
C TRP A 26 -15.04 -17.63 30.92
N GLU A 27 -15.94 -17.50 31.90
CA GLU A 27 -16.25 -18.57 32.87
C GLU A 27 -16.82 -19.81 32.19
N ARG A 28 -17.69 -19.63 31.18
CA ARG A 28 -18.29 -20.74 30.43
C ARG A 28 -17.24 -21.61 29.72
N THR A 29 -16.19 -21.02 29.16
CA THR A 29 -15.15 -21.77 28.43
C THR A 29 -13.90 -22.01 29.27
N ALA A 30 -13.93 -21.66 30.56
CA ALA A 30 -12.80 -21.73 31.48
C ALA A 30 -11.52 -21.05 30.91
N GLY A 31 -11.68 -19.93 30.20
CA GLY A 31 -10.57 -19.20 29.57
C GLY A 31 -9.94 -19.92 28.37
N THR A 32 -10.65 -20.84 27.74
CA THR A 32 -10.19 -21.55 26.54
C THR A 32 -10.60 -20.80 25.28
N CYS A 33 -9.64 -20.57 24.38
CA CYS A 33 -9.86 -19.93 23.09
C CYS A 33 -10.85 -20.73 22.24
N VAL A 34 -11.97 -20.12 21.84
CA VAL A 34 -13.00 -20.78 21.01
C VAL A 34 -12.58 -21.08 19.58
N ILE A 35 -11.41 -20.60 19.15
CA ILE A 35 -10.89 -20.77 17.78
C ILE A 35 -9.83 -21.87 17.73
N CYS A 36 -8.79 -21.78 18.56
CA CYS A 36 -7.68 -22.74 18.57
C CYS A 36 -7.77 -23.80 19.67
N GLY A 37 -8.69 -23.66 20.64
CA GLY A 37 -8.85 -24.60 21.74
C GLY A 37 -7.75 -24.54 22.81
N GLN A 38 -6.80 -23.61 22.72
CA GLN A 38 -5.75 -23.43 23.73
C GLN A 38 -6.23 -22.54 24.88
N ARG A 39 -5.68 -22.76 26.09
CA ARG A 39 -5.95 -21.92 27.26
C ARG A 39 -5.26 -20.57 27.09
N ILE A 40 -6.00 -19.49 27.38
CA ILE A 40 -5.51 -18.12 27.33
C ILE A 40 -5.06 -17.70 28.72
N ASP A 41 -3.87 -17.12 28.83
CA ASP A 41 -3.47 -16.41 30.05
C ASP A 41 -4.09 -15.00 30.03
N GLY A 42 -5.23 -14.84 30.72
CA GLY A 42 -5.98 -13.58 30.71
C GLY A 42 -5.25 -12.35 31.27
N VAL A 43 -4.11 -12.54 31.95
CA VAL A 43 -3.28 -11.45 32.51
C VAL A 43 -2.16 -11.07 31.55
N ARG A 44 -1.53 -12.06 30.90
CA ARG A 44 -0.34 -11.85 30.06
C ARG A 44 -0.69 -11.70 28.58
N GLU A 45 -1.80 -12.27 28.13
CA GLU A 45 -2.20 -12.32 26.73
C GLU A 45 -3.45 -11.47 26.46
N ARG A 46 -3.40 -10.70 25.37
CA ARG A 46 -4.55 -9.90 24.94
C ARG A 46 -5.59 -10.81 24.27
N TRP A 47 -6.82 -10.73 24.75
CA TRP A 47 -7.94 -11.52 24.24
C TRP A 47 -9.19 -10.67 24.02
N ILE A 48 -10.03 -11.13 23.09
CA ILE A 48 -11.29 -10.52 22.72
C ILE A 48 -12.43 -11.53 22.86
N VAL A 49 -13.67 -11.05 23.02
CA VAL A 49 -14.85 -11.90 22.96
C VAL A 49 -15.27 -12.00 21.51
N GLU A 50 -15.28 -13.22 20.99
CA GLU A 50 -15.55 -13.53 19.60
C GLU A 50 -16.77 -14.44 19.48
N HIS A 51 -17.54 -14.27 18.40
CA HIS A 51 -18.70 -15.11 18.11
C HIS A 51 -18.26 -16.40 17.42
N ILE A 52 -18.62 -17.58 17.94
CA ILE A 52 -18.23 -18.89 17.37
C ILE A 52 -18.71 -19.00 15.91
N ARG A 53 -19.99 -18.71 15.69
CA ARG A 53 -20.58 -18.45 14.37
C ARG A 53 -20.72 -16.94 14.18
N ALA A 54 -20.14 -16.39 13.12
CA ALA A 54 -20.26 -14.96 12.83
C ALA A 54 -21.71 -14.53 12.62
N LEU A 55 -22.05 -13.33 13.09
CA LEU A 55 -23.38 -12.72 12.90
C LEU A 55 -23.72 -12.58 11.41
N GLU A 56 -22.72 -12.29 10.56
CA GLU A 56 -22.86 -12.21 9.09
C GLU A 56 -23.23 -13.53 8.41
N LEU A 57 -23.02 -14.66 9.09
CA LEU A 57 -23.30 -16.01 8.62
C LEU A 57 -24.49 -16.63 9.38
N GLY A 58 -25.36 -15.81 9.95
CA GLY A 58 -26.54 -16.24 10.70
C GLY A 58 -26.22 -16.76 12.11
N GLY A 59 -25.13 -16.29 12.71
CA GLY A 59 -24.86 -16.51 14.13
C GLY A 59 -25.74 -15.62 15.01
N THR A 60 -26.12 -16.12 16.19
CA THR A 60 -26.89 -15.35 17.16
C THR A 60 -25.98 -14.53 18.07
N ASP A 61 -26.50 -13.45 18.65
CA ASP A 61 -25.78 -12.62 19.63
C ASP A 61 -25.99 -13.11 21.08
N ASP A 62 -26.13 -14.43 21.24
CA ASP A 62 -26.32 -15.10 22.53
C ASP A 62 -24.98 -15.48 23.16
N ILE A 63 -24.97 -15.61 24.49
CA ILE A 63 -23.76 -15.99 25.23
C ILE A 63 -23.25 -17.38 24.84
N GLU A 64 -24.13 -18.25 24.35
CA GLU A 64 -23.77 -19.59 23.91
C GLU A 64 -22.93 -19.60 22.64
N ASN A 65 -23.11 -18.56 21.81
CA ASN A 65 -22.36 -18.35 20.58
C ASN A 65 -21.15 -17.42 20.81
N MET A 66 -20.75 -17.16 22.06
CA MET A 66 -19.61 -16.28 22.37
C MET A 66 -18.59 -16.99 23.25
N GLY A 67 -17.32 -16.63 23.08
CA GLY A 67 -16.27 -17.00 24.01
C GLY A 67 -15.00 -16.18 23.82
N PRO A 68 -14.01 -16.35 24.71
CA PRO A 68 -12.73 -15.66 24.59
C PRO A 68 -11.93 -16.24 23.41
N ALA A 69 -11.21 -15.38 22.72
CA ALA A 69 -10.28 -15.74 21.66
C ALA A 69 -9.02 -14.87 21.74
N HIS A 70 -7.87 -15.42 21.36
CA HIS A 70 -6.67 -14.60 21.17
C HIS A 70 -6.95 -13.52 20.13
N GLU A 71 -6.36 -12.33 20.29
CA GLU A 71 -6.51 -11.22 19.35
C GLU A 71 -6.10 -11.62 17.92
N ALA A 72 -5.02 -12.40 17.79
CA ALA A 72 -4.55 -12.92 16.50
C ALA A 72 -5.55 -13.89 15.86
N CYS A 73 -6.05 -14.86 16.63
CA CYS A 73 -7.05 -15.83 16.15
C CYS A 73 -8.35 -15.14 15.74
N GLY A 74 -8.81 -14.17 16.52
CA GLY A 74 -10.01 -13.39 16.21
C GLY A 74 -9.88 -12.58 14.93
N ARG A 75 -8.71 -11.99 14.68
CA ARG A 75 -8.43 -11.24 13.44
C ARG A 75 -8.47 -12.14 12.21
N GLU A 76 -7.84 -13.31 12.29
CA GLU A 76 -7.84 -14.30 11.19
C GLU A 76 -9.25 -14.80 10.89
N LYS A 77 -9.99 -15.19 11.93
CA LYS A 77 -11.39 -15.60 11.81
C LYS A 77 -12.27 -14.51 11.20
N THR A 78 -12.14 -13.25 11.66
CA THR A 78 -12.93 -12.12 11.13
C THR A 78 -12.72 -11.97 9.63
N ARG A 79 -11.47 -12.07 9.14
CA ARG A 79 -11.15 -12.00 7.71
C ARG A 79 -11.84 -13.11 6.93
N ASP A 80 -11.73 -14.34 7.43
CA ASP A 80 -12.27 -15.52 6.75
C ASP A 80 -13.81 -15.53 6.78
N ASP A 81 -14.43 -15.04 7.87
CA ASP A 81 -15.89 -14.89 7.98
C ASP A 81 -16.45 -13.87 7.00
N HIS A 82 -15.82 -12.70 6.85
CA HIS A 82 -16.21 -11.73 5.84
C HIS A 82 -16.08 -12.28 4.41
N ALA A 83 -15.03 -13.07 4.15
CA ALA A 83 -14.84 -13.72 2.85
C ALA A 83 -15.96 -14.71 2.55
N ARG A 84 -16.30 -15.58 3.52
CA ARG A 84 -17.41 -16.54 3.42
C ARG A 84 -18.77 -15.85 3.29
N ALA A 85 -19.02 -14.80 4.05
CA ALA A 85 -20.27 -14.03 3.97
C ALA A 85 -20.44 -13.36 2.60
N ALA A 86 -19.36 -12.80 2.04
CA ALA A 86 -19.38 -12.24 0.70
C ALA A 86 -19.65 -13.31 -0.37
N GLU A 87 -19.10 -14.52 -0.22
CA GLU A 87 -19.37 -15.63 -1.12
C GLU A 87 -20.83 -16.10 -1.05
N ALA A 88 -21.35 -16.31 0.15
CA ALA A 88 -22.75 -16.69 0.37
C ALA A 88 -23.71 -15.65 -0.21
N LYS A 89 -23.43 -14.35 -0.02
CA LYS A 89 -24.20 -13.26 -0.64
C LYS A 89 -24.17 -13.33 -2.17
N ARG A 90 -23.00 -13.55 -2.78
CA ARG A 90 -22.88 -13.71 -4.24
C ARG A 90 -23.65 -14.94 -4.75
N GLN A 91 -23.60 -16.06 -4.03
CA GLN A 91 -24.36 -17.25 -4.38
C GLN A 91 -25.87 -17.01 -4.29
N LYS A 92 -26.36 -16.38 -3.20
CA LYS A 92 -27.78 -15.99 -3.04
C LYS A 92 -28.24 -15.07 -4.18
N ILE A 93 -27.44 -14.07 -4.56
CA ILE A 93 -27.76 -13.18 -5.69
C ILE A 93 -27.87 -13.96 -7.01
N ARG A 94 -26.96 -14.91 -7.27
CA ARG A 94 -27.01 -15.77 -8.47
C ARG A 94 -28.24 -16.68 -8.47
N HIS A 95 -28.53 -17.32 -7.34
CA HIS A 95 -29.65 -18.24 -7.20
C HIS A 95 -31.00 -17.52 -7.37
N LEU A 96 -31.14 -16.32 -6.81
CA LEU A 96 -32.33 -15.49 -6.95
C LEU A 96 -32.45 -14.83 -8.34
N GLY A 97 -31.45 -14.98 -9.22
CA GLY A 97 -31.44 -14.32 -10.53
C GLY A 97 -31.27 -12.79 -10.45
N ALA A 98 -30.95 -12.24 -9.28
CA ALA A 98 -30.78 -10.81 -9.04
C ALA A 98 -29.42 -10.25 -9.52
N VAL A 99 -28.70 -11.00 -10.37
CA VAL A 99 -27.39 -10.60 -10.88
C VAL A 99 -27.58 -9.47 -11.90
N VAL A 100 -27.15 -8.26 -11.55
CA VAL A 100 -27.07 -7.15 -12.50
C VAL A 100 -25.80 -7.30 -13.33
N VAL A 101 -25.96 -7.60 -14.61
CA VAL A 101 -24.83 -7.74 -15.55
C VAL A 101 -24.43 -6.36 -16.06
N THR A 102 -23.28 -5.85 -15.60
CA THR A 102 -22.72 -4.55 -16.04
C THR A 102 -22.09 -4.60 -17.43
N ARG A 103 -21.70 -5.80 -17.90
CA ARG A 103 -21.11 -6.05 -19.22
C ARG A 103 -21.87 -7.18 -19.92
N PRO A 104 -23.07 -6.90 -20.46
CA PRO A 104 -23.87 -7.91 -21.14
C PRO A 104 -23.16 -8.43 -22.38
N LEU A 105 -23.39 -9.71 -22.73
CA LEU A 105 -22.77 -10.31 -23.92
C LEU A 105 -23.07 -9.45 -25.18
N PRO A 106 -22.06 -9.18 -26.04
CA PRO A 106 -22.29 -8.50 -27.31
C PRO A 106 -23.38 -9.19 -28.13
N GLY A 107 -24.42 -8.45 -28.53
CA GLY A 107 -25.56 -9.00 -29.27
C GLY A 107 -26.74 -9.50 -28.41
N SER A 108 -26.57 -9.61 -27.07
CA SER A 108 -27.67 -9.94 -26.15
C SER A 108 -28.68 -8.79 -26.02
N ARG A 109 -29.88 -9.06 -25.49
CA ARG A 109 -30.91 -8.01 -25.27
C ARG A 109 -30.44 -6.86 -24.37
N GLY A 110 -29.50 -7.10 -23.47
CA GLY A 110 -28.94 -6.08 -22.57
C GLY A 110 -27.83 -5.23 -23.20
N CYS A 111 -27.29 -5.61 -24.37
CA CYS A 111 -26.22 -4.88 -25.04
C CYS A 111 -26.77 -3.86 -26.04
N ALA A 112 -26.01 -2.78 -26.27
CA ALA A 112 -26.30 -1.77 -27.28
C ALA A 112 -26.17 -2.30 -28.72
N LEU A 113 -25.55 -3.45 -28.94
CA LEU A 113 -25.39 -4.04 -30.28
C LEU A 113 -26.47 -5.12 -30.51
N LYS A 114 -27.15 -5.08 -31.66
CA LYS A 114 -28.10 -6.11 -32.13
C LYS A 114 -27.64 -6.69 -33.47
N ARG A 115 -27.69 -8.02 -33.62
CA ARG A 115 -27.45 -8.70 -34.89
C ARG A 115 -28.78 -8.87 -35.64
N LYS A 116 -28.87 -8.36 -36.86
CA LYS A 116 -30.03 -8.52 -37.74
C LYS A 116 -30.02 -9.93 -38.37
N ILE A 117 -31.17 -10.36 -38.91
CA ILE A 117 -31.33 -11.68 -39.57
C ILE A 117 -30.38 -11.83 -40.76
N ASN A 118 -30.05 -10.74 -41.45
CA ASN A 118 -29.09 -10.69 -42.55
C ASN A 118 -27.60 -10.73 -42.10
N GLY A 119 -27.32 -11.00 -40.82
CA GLY A 119 -25.96 -11.12 -40.26
C GLY A 119 -25.29 -9.80 -39.87
N THR A 120 -25.82 -8.64 -40.27
CA THR A 120 -25.24 -7.32 -39.94
C THR A 120 -25.42 -6.99 -38.45
N VAL A 121 -24.34 -6.53 -37.79
CA VAL A 121 -24.39 -5.99 -36.43
C VAL A 121 -24.64 -4.49 -36.49
N VAL A 122 -25.69 -4.01 -35.82
CA VAL A 122 -26.05 -2.59 -35.75
C VAL A 122 -26.23 -2.16 -34.30
N LEU A 123 -26.14 -0.86 -34.03
CA LEU A 123 -26.57 -0.32 -32.75
C LEU A 123 -28.09 -0.47 -32.60
N ARG A 124 -28.53 -0.88 -31.42
CA ARG A 124 -29.91 -0.93 -30.99
C ARG A 124 -30.32 0.50 -30.66
N GLU A 125 -31.32 1.01 -31.36
CA GLU A 125 -32.01 2.26 -30.99
C GLU A 125 -32.40 2.17 -29.51
N ALA A 126 -32.02 3.17 -28.71
CA ALA A 126 -32.38 3.21 -27.30
C ALA A 126 -33.91 3.21 -27.22
N PRO A 127 -34.53 2.39 -26.35
CA PRO A 127 -35.94 2.61 -26.05
C PRO A 127 -36.07 4.01 -25.47
N ASP A 128 -37.12 4.75 -25.86
CA ASP A 128 -37.55 5.98 -25.20
C ASP A 128 -37.85 5.65 -23.73
N ARG A 129 -36.82 5.67 -22.89
CA ARG A 129 -37.00 5.74 -21.45
C ARG A 129 -37.47 7.16 -21.20
N ALA A 130 -38.76 7.29 -20.88
CA ALA A 130 -39.32 8.49 -20.27
C ALA A 130 -38.32 9.08 -19.25
N PRO A 131 -38.13 10.40 -19.23
CA PRO A 131 -37.10 11.03 -18.43
C PRO A 131 -37.32 10.65 -16.97
N ALA A 132 -36.41 9.85 -16.41
CA ALA A 132 -36.33 9.66 -14.98
C ALA A 132 -35.94 11.01 -14.37
N ASP A 133 -36.77 11.48 -13.43
CA ASP A 133 -36.63 12.73 -12.70
C ASP A 133 -35.17 13.10 -12.43
N ASN A 134 -34.75 14.20 -13.03
CA ASN A 134 -33.44 14.79 -12.86
C ASN A 134 -33.38 15.48 -11.49
N LYS A 135 -32.96 14.75 -10.45
CA LYS A 135 -32.28 15.36 -9.31
C LYS A 135 -30.90 14.75 -9.13
N SER A 136 -29.93 15.51 -9.65
CA SER A 136 -28.56 15.65 -9.18
C SER A 136 -27.69 14.39 -9.07
N ARG A 137 -26.76 14.24 -10.03
CA ARG A 137 -25.31 14.26 -9.76
C ARG A 137 -24.54 14.08 -11.06
N SER A 138 -23.88 15.15 -11.49
CA SER A 138 -22.85 15.12 -12.51
C SER A 138 -21.70 14.22 -12.07
N ARG A 139 -21.60 13.04 -12.68
CA ARG A 139 -20.33 12.33 -12.83
C ARG A 139 -20.08 12.19 -14.32
N GLN A 140 -19.01 12.80 -14.77
CA GLN A 140 -18.55 12.81 -16.15
C GLN A 140 -18.01 11.39 -16.47
N TRP A 141 -18.72 10.63 -17.30
CA TRP A 141 -18.21 9.36 -17.80
C TRP A 141 -17.26 9.66 -18.96
N ARG A 142 -15.94 9.47 -18.76
CA ARG A 142 -15.00 9.37 -19.89
C ARG A 142 -15.31 8.10 -20.67
N ALA A 143 -15.63 8.24 -21.94
CA ALA A 143 -15.73 7.14 -22.88
C ALA A 143 -14.36 6.45 -22.98
N VAL A 144 -14.26 5.21 -22.50
CA VAL A 144 -13.10 4.35 -22.77
C VAL A 144 -13.27 3.84 -24.19
N SER A 145 -12.44 4.31 -25.12
CA SER A 145 -12.40 3.79 -26.49
C SER A 145 -11.99 2.32 -26.47
N CYS A 146 -12.80 1.45 -27.06
CA CYS A 146 -12.42 0.07 -27.29
C CYS A 146 -11.33 0.02 -28.37
N ASN A 147 -10.09 -0.24 -27.97
CA ASN A 147 -9.00 -0.49 -28.89
C ASN A 147 -9.15 -1.91 -29.44
N THR A 148 -9.59 -2.03 -30.69
CA THR A 148 -9.69 -3.30 -31.42
C THR A 148 -8.32 -3.71 -31.92
N LYS A 149 -7.56 -4.47 -31.13
CA LYS A 149 -6.46 -5.28 -31.67
C LYS A 149 -6.96 -6.71 -31.89
N ARG A 150 -6.93 -7.11 -33.17
CA ARG A 150 -7.17 -8.48 -33.68
C ARG A 150 -6.30 -9.48 -32.93
N PHE A 151 -6.91 -10.57 -32.46
CA PHE A 151 -6.21 -11.80 -32.10
C PHE A 151 -6.19 -12.73 -33.33
N PRO A 152 -5.04 -13.29 -33.73
CA PRO A 152 -5.02 -14.44 -34.62
C PRO A 152 -5.36 -15.70 -33.80
N VAL A 153 -6.23 -16.53 -34.38
CA VAL A 153 -6.63 -17.84 -33.85
C VAL A 153 -5.81 -18.90 -34.59
N ASP A 154 -5.54 -20.00 -33.88
CA ASP A 154 -5.03 -21.32 -34.30
C ASP A 154 -3.51 -21.59 -34.16
N ALA A 155 -3.16 -22.34 -33.11
CA ALA A 155 -2.37 -23.58 -33.19
C ALA A 155 -2.43 -24.35 -31.86
N ALA A 156 -2.54 -25.67 -31.96
CA ALA A 156 -2.80 -26.64 -30.88
C ALA A 156 -1.61 -26.90 -29.94
N MET A 157 -1.87 -27.20 -28.66
CA MET A 157 -1.10 -28.19 -27.87
C MET A 157 -1.77 -28.57 -26.53
N GLU A 158 -1.50 -29.81 -26.12
CA GLU A 158 -2.14 -30.64 -25.10
C GLU A 158 -1.93 -30.24 -23.61
N PRO A 159 -2.73 -30.80 -22.67
CA PRO A 159 -2.78 -30.39 -21.28
C PRO A 159 -1.85 -31.24 -20.38
N LYS A 160 -0.74 -30.66 -19.91
CA LYS A 160 -0.02 -31.16 -18.73
C LYS A 160 0.37 -30.00 -17.80
N ASP A 161 0.38 -30.33 -16.51
CA ASP A 161 0.82 -29.51 -15.38
C ASP A 161 -0.17 -28.48 -14.81
N ARG A 162 -1.34 -29.00 -14.41
CA ARG A 162 -2.05 -28.48 -13.22
C ARG A 162 -1.45 -29.10 -11.96
N LEU A 163 -0.43 -28.47 -11.35
CA LEU A 163 -0.01 -28.77 -9.98
C LEU A 163 0.52 -27.50 -9.28
N CYS A 164 -0.36 -26.74 -8.63
CA CYS A 164 0.06 -25.85 -7.56
C CYS A 164 -0.05 -26.62 -6.23
N LEU A 165 1.06 -27.24 -5.82
CA LEU A 165 1.22 -27.82 -4.49
C LEU A 165 1.32 -26.68 -3.46
N ARG A 166 0.51 -26.76 -2.40
CA ARG A 166 0.60 -25.88 -1.23
C ARG A 166 1.86 -26.23 -0.42
N PRO A 167 2.66 -25.25 0.05
CA PRO A 167 3.66 -25.53 1.07
C PRO A 167 2.99 -25.69 2.44
N LYS A 168 3.29 -26.77 3.16
CA LYS A 168 3.01 -26.92 4.59
C LYS A 168 4.05 -26.12 5.40
N PRO A 169 3.69 -25.44 6.50
CA PRO A 169 4.67 -24.83 7.39
C PRO A 169 5.37 -25.92 8.22
N SER A 170 6.70 -25.94 8.17
CA SER A 170 7.52 -26.80 9.03
C SER A 170 7.69 -26.17 10.41
N ALA A 171 7.59 -27.02 11.43
CA ALA A 171 7.94 -26.71 12.80
C ALA A 171 9.47 -26.59 12.94
N LYS A 172 9.95 -25.48 13.52
CA LYS A 172 11.20 -25.43 14.29
C LYS A 172 11.06 -24.44 15.45
N GLU A 173 11.00 -25.06 16.61
CA GLU A 173 11.43 -24.69 17.97
C GLU A 173 12.05 -23.30 18.18
N ASN A 174 11.51 -22.63 19.20
CA ASN A 174 11.99 -21.40 19.79
C ASN A 174 13.01 -21.73 20.89
N GLU A 175 14.22 -21.23 20.78
CA GLU A 175 15.09 -20.98 21.94
C GLU A 175 15.43 -19.49 21.99
N ALA A 176 14.62 -18.74 22.72
CA ALA A 176 14.92 -17.36 23.10
C ALA A 176 15.21 -17.34 24.61
N GLY A 177 16.49 -17.46 24.96
CA GLY A 177 17.00 -17.12 26.28
C GLY A 177 17.17 -15.61 26.39
N THR A 178 16.31 -14.97 27.16
CA THR A 178 16.45 -13.58 27.60
C THR A 178 17.61 -13.43 28.59
N ALA A 179 18.54 -12.53 28.31
CA ALA A 179 19.42 -11.95 29.32
C ALA A 179 19.57 -10.43 29.08
N ASN A 180 18.94 -9.66 29.97
CA ASN A 180 19.19 -8.25 30.20
C ASN A 180 20.68 -8.03 30.49
N GLN A 181 21.25 -6.96 29.92
CA GLN A 181 22.40 -6.26 30.49
C GLN A 181 22.55 -4.87 29.84
N MET A 182 21.80 -3.91 30.38
CA MET A 182 22.22 -2.50 30.42
C MET A 182 22.96 -2.28 31.73
N ALA A 183 24.26 -1.95 31.67
CA ALA A 183 24.94 -1.18 32.71
C ALA A 183 26.29 -0.64 32.20
N ASN A 184 26.42 0.68 32.31
CA ASN A 184 27.63 1.44 32.64
C ASN A 184 28.83 1.41 31.67
N ARG A 185 29.09 2.56 31.03
CA ARG A 185 30.44 3.16 31.07
C ARG A 185 30.42 4.69 30.90
N PRO A 186 31.27 5.44 31.62
CA PRO A 186 31.11 6.87 31.85
C PRO A 186 31.77 7.76 30.78
N THR A 187 31.17 8.94 30.63
CA THR A 187 31.64 10.09 29.87
C THR A 187 32.87 10.72 30.54
N THR A 188 34.00 10.80 29.85
CA THR A 188 35.10 11.71 30.20
C THR A 188 35.66 12.36 28.95
N VAL A 189 35.30 13.62 28.70
CA VAL A 189 36.11 14.53 27.88
C VAL A 189 36.07 15.92 28.51
N LYS A 190 37.26 16.41 28.87
CA LYS A 190 37.58 17.76 29.39
C LYS A 190 37.43 18.83 28.30
N PRO A 191 37.25 20.11 28.67
CA PRO A 191 37.07 21.20 27.71
C PRO A 191 38.41 21.69 27.16
N LYS A 192 38.41 22.20 25.92
CA LYS A 192 39.44 23.09 25.40
C LYS A 192 38.80 24.33 24.80
N ASN A 193 39.30 25.48 25.24
CA ASN A 193 38.88 26.81 24.84
C ASN A 193 39.32 27.17 23.41
N ALA A 194 38.44 27.96 22.78
CA ALA A 194 38.66 29.08 21.87
C ALA A 194 39.77 28.99 20.81
N ASP A 195 39.37 29.06 19.54
CA ASP A 195 39.82 30.19 18.73
C ASP A 195 38.81 30.55 17.63
N GLU A 196 38.69 31.84 17.38
CA GLU A 196 37.76 32.51 16.48
C GLU A 196 37.92 32.09 15.01
N ARG A 197 36.78 31.86 14.34
CA ARG A 197 36.57 32.34 12.97
C ARG A 197 35.08 32.42 12.67
N VAL A 198 34.55 33.61 12.95
CA VAL A 198 33.28 34.10 12.43
C VAL A 198 33.30 33.98 10.90
N ARG A 199 32.48 33.06 10.37
CA ARG A 199 32.00 33.12 8.99
C ARG A 199 30.49 33.10 9.05
N ASN A 200 29.93 34.24 8.69
CA ASN A 200 28.51 34.56 8.62
C ASN A 200 27.72 33.42 7.95
N SER A 201 26.97 32.67 8.75
CA SER A 201 25.79 31.95 8.25
C SER A 201 24.70 32.99 8.01
N PRO A 202 24.00 33.00 6.87
CA PRO A 202 22.80 33.80 6.76
C PRO A 202 21.79 33.20 7.75
N ALA A 203 21.20 34.08 8.55
CA ALA A 203 20.32 33.75 9.65
C ALA A 203 19.17 32.85 9.19
N SER A 204 18.88 31.83 9.99
CA SER A 204 17.68 30.97 9.96
C SER A 204 16.40 31.75 10.33
N GLY A 205 16.20 32.93 9.74
CA GLY A 205 15.23 33.93 10.20
C GLY A 205 14.45 34.62 9.08
N GLU A 206 14.26 33.98 7.93
CA GLU A 206 13.18 34.38 7.02
C GLU A 206 11.89 33.69 7.47
N ILE A 207 11.16 34.40 8.34
CA ILE A 207 9.83 34.05 8.84
C ILE A 207 8.95 33.66 7.65
N LEU A 208 8.49 32.40 7.64
CA LEU A 208 7.46 31.96 6.70
C LEU A 208 6.18 32.75 7.03
N PRO A 209 5.74 33.69 6.19
CA PRO A 209 4.72 34.68 6.58
C PRO A 209 3.33 34.09 6.85
N ALA A 210 3.13 32.79 6.58
CA ALA A 210 1.87 32.08 6.73
C ALA A 210 1.81 31.14 7.94
N ILE A 211 2.91 30.92 8.68
CA ILE A 211 2.91 30.06 9.87
C ILE A 211 2.80 30.93 11.12
N PRO A 212 1.84 30.66 12.01
CA PRO A 212 1.82 31.30 13.33
C PRO A 212 3.14 31.05 14.05
N ALA A 213 3.84 32.11 14.49
CA ALA A 213 5.19 32.04 15.07
C ALA A 213 5.36 31.03 16.24
N HIS A 214 4.27 30.64 16.91
CA HIS A 214 4.28 29.63 17.97
C HIS A 214 4.39 28.18 17.46
N LEU A 215 4.30 27.95 16.13
CA LEU A 215 4.36 26.64 15.48
C LEU A 215 5.66 26.41 14.69
N ASP A 216 6.56 27.39 14.63
CA ASP A 216 7.82 27.28 13.89
C ASP A 216 8.68 26.08 14.35
N PHE A 217 8.55 25.70 15.63
CA PHE A 217 9.26 24.54 16.17
C PHE A 217 8.91 23.22 15.45
N LEU A 218 7.71 23.07 14.90
CA LEU A 218 7.29 21.87 14.15
C LEU A 218 8.08 21.72 12.84
N PHE A 219 8.59 22.82 12.30
CA PHE A 219 9.29 22.86 11.02
C PHE A 219 10.82 22.96 11.18
N ALA A 220 11.30 23.12 12.41
CA ALA A 220 12.73 23.17 12.73
C ALA A 220 13.42 21.81 12.46
N ASP A 221 12.75 20.70 12.78
CA ASP A 221 13.28 19.36 12.59
C ASP A 221 13.12 18.89 11.13
N ARG A 222 14.25 18.78 10.44
CA ARG A 222 14.33 18.33 9.05
C ARG A 222 14.76 16.86 9.02
N PRO A 223 13.99 15.94 8.43
CA PRO A 223 14.35 14.54 8.37
C PRO A 223 15.42 14.27 7.29
N LEU A 224 16.46 15.10 7.18
CA LEU A 224 17.50 15.01 6.15
C LEU A 224 18.52 13.90 6.48
N LEU A 225 18.97 13.20 5.45
CA LEU A 225 20.06 12.22 5.55
C LEU A 225 21.31 12.72 4.81
N PRO A 226 22.50 12.12 5.07
CA PRO A 226 23.71 12.46 4.32
C PRO A 226 23.50 12.40 2.80
N GLY A 227 23.87 13.50 2.12
CA GLY A 227 23.71 13.65 0.67
C GLY A 227 22.35 14.17 0.21
N ASP A 228 21.43 14.49 1.12
CA ASP A 228 20.24 15.26 0.78
C ASP A 228 20.56 16.76 0.70
N ASN A 229 19.88 17.46 -0.21
CA ASN A 229 20.05 18.90 -0.38
C ASN A 229 19.03 19.66 0.49
N GLU A 230 19.56 20.42 1.45
CA GLU A 230 18.81 21.23 2.40
C GLU A 230 18.02 22.37 1.72
N GLU A 231 18.62 23.06 0.75
CA GLU A 231 17.98 24.16 0.02
C GLU A 231 16.76 23.68 -0.78
N GLN A 232 16.83 22.47 -1.36
CA GLN A 232 15.71 21.86 -2.07
C GLN A 232 14.54 21.50 -1.14
N TYR A 233 14.85 21.03 0.07
CA TYR A 233 13.83 20.74 1.07
C TYR A 233 13.15 22.04 1.51
N ASP A 234 13.93 23.09 1.77
CA ASP A 234 13.40 24.39 2.18
C ASP A 234 12.58 25.07 1.10
N ALA A 235 12.97 24.94 -0.17
CA ALA A 235 12.18 25.43 -1.30
C ALA A 235 10.83 24.72 -1.41
N LEU A 236 10.79 23.40 -1.19
CA LEU A 236 9.56 22.61 -1.17
C LEU A 236 8.66 23.02 0.00
N LEU A 237 9.23 23.13 1.19
CA LEU A 237 8.54 23.57 2.40
C LEU A 237 7.90 24.94 2.20
N ARG A 238 8.69 25.93 1.74
CA ARG A 238 8.20 27.28 1.43
C ARG A 238 7.04 27.27 0.45
N SER A 239 7.17 26.52 -0.64
CA SER A 239 6.15 26.45 -1.68
C SER A 239 4.83 25.86 -1.16
N ILE A 240 4.90 24.77 -0.38
CA ILE A 240 3.70 24.10 0.14
C ILE A 240 3.03 24.96 1.22
N VAL A 241 3.81 25.53 2.14
CA VAL A 241 3.28 26.39 3.22
C VAL A 241 2.58 27.61 2.62
N GLN A 242 3.18 28.26 1.62
CA GLN A 242 2.58 29.40 0.93
C GLN A 242 1.32 29.05 0.15
N GLN A 243 1.22 27.83 -0.38
CA GLN A 243 0.03 27.40 -1.12
C GLN A 243 -1.11 26.95 -0.21
N VAL A 244 -0.80 26.25 0.87
CA VAL A 244 -1.81 25.70 1.78
C VAL A 244 -2.30 26.76 2.75
N GLU A 245 -1.43 27.62 3.26
CA GLU A 245 -1.73 28.61 4.30
C GLU A 245 -2.50 27.97 5.47
N PRO A 246 -1.83 27.16 6.32
CA PRO A 246 -2.51 26.40 7.36
C PRO A 246 -3.19 27.33 8.37
N ALA A 247 -4.51 27.16 8.55
CA ALA A 247 -5.30 28.05 9.41
C ALA A 247 -5.19 27.72 10.91
N ASP A 248 -4.80 26.49 11.24
CA ASP A 248 -4.69 26.02 12.61
C ASP A 248 -3.57 24.99 12.81
N VAL A 249 -3.35 24.64 14.08
CA VAL A 249 -2.29 23.71 14.51
C VAL A 249 -2.40 22.34 13.84
N ILE A 250 -3.61 21.84 13.61
CA ILE A 250 -3.82 20.52 13.00
C ILE A 250 -3.45 20.56 11.52
N GLU A 251 -3.85 21.62 10.80
CA GLU A 251 -3.43 21.81 9.41
C GLU A 251 -1.91 21.98 9.31
N ALA A 252 -1.27 22.69 10.24
CA ALA A 252 0.18 22.85 10.26
C ALA A 252 0.91 21.50 10.43
N ILE A 253 0.44 20.62 11.33
CA ILE A 253 0.97 19.26 11.50
C ILE A 253 0.81 18.47 10.19
N TRP A 254 -0.38 18.48 9.58
CA TRP A 254 -0.61 17.76 8.33
C TRP A 254 0.25 18.30 7.18
N VAL A 255 0.49 19.61 7.12
CA VAL A 255 1.40 20.21 6.13
C VAL A 255 2.83 19.72 6.33
N LYS A 256 3.33 19.67 7.58
CA LYS A 256 4.65 19.12 7.87
C LYS A 256 4.75 17.65 7.44
N ASP A 257 3.77 16.84 7.81
CA ASP A 257 3.72 15.43 7.43
C ASP A 257 3.68 15.25 5.90
N ILE A 258 2.93 16.08 5.17
CA ILE A 258 2.88 16.07 3.71
C ILE A 258 4.27 16.33 3.11
N ILE A 259 4.99 17.36 3.61
CA ILE A 259 6.33 17.70 3.15
C ILE A 259 7.29 16.53 3.40
N ASP A 260 7.27 15.97 4.60
CA ASP A 260 8.12 14.84 4.98
C ASP A 260 7.85 13.60 4.15
N LEU A 261 6.57 13.29 3.88
CA LEU A 261 6.17 12.16 3.05
C LEU A 261 6.58 12.34 1.58
N ILE A 262 6.51 13.57 1.04
CA ILE A 262 7.02 13.87 -0.30
C ILE A 262 8.53 13.63 -0.34
N TRP A 263 9.26 14.10 0.67
CA TRP A 263 10.70 13.94 0.75
C TRP A 263 11.12 12.48 0.93
N GLU A 264 10.43 11.74 1.80
CA GLU A 264 10.61 10.29 2.00
C GLU A 264 10.40 9.54 0.67
N ALA A 265 9.32 9.81 -0.05
CA ALA A 265 9.04 9.17 -1.34
C ALA A 265 10.10 9.50 -2.40
N LYS A 266 10.54 10.78 -2.50
CA LYS A 266 11.64 11.19 -3.39
C LYS A 266 12.93 10.41 -3.08
N ARG A 267 13.28 10.29 -1.80
CA ARG A 267 14.46 9.56 -1.33
C ARG A 267 14.39 8.08 -1.68
N LEU A 268 13.26 7.42 -1.39
CA LEU A 268 13.05 6.01 -1.69
C LEU A 268 13.22 5.71 -3.18
N ARG A 269 12.68 6.57 -4.06
CA ARG A 269 12.86 6.45 -5.52
C ARG A 269 14.31 6.63 -5.95
N ARG A 270 15.07 7.54 -5.31
CA ARG A 270 16.52 7.69 -5.54
C ARG A 270 17.27 6.41 -5.15
N TRP A 271 16.99 5.86 -3.97
CA TRP A 271 17.62 4.62 -3.50
C TRP A 271 17.29 3.42 -4.38
N ARG A 272 16.06 3.33 -4.90
CA ARG A 272 15.72 2.32 -5.93
C ARG A 272 16.67 2.39 -7.12
N GLY A 273 16.95 3.59 -7.63
CA GLY A 273 17.91 3.80 -8.71
C GLY A 273 19.32 3.35 -8.33
N GLN A 274 19.80 3.72 -7.14
CA GLN A 274 21.13 3.34 -6.66
C GLN A 274 21.28 1.83 -6.47
N ILE A 275 20.26 1.15 -5.96
CA ILE A 275 20.25 -0.31 -5.83
C ILE A 275 20.35 -0.97 -7.20
N LEU A 276 19.66 -0.45 -8.22
CA LEU A 276 19.77 -0.98 -9.58
C LEU A 276 21.16 -0.79 -10.18
N VAL A 277 21.81 0.34 -9.92
CA VAL A 277 23.21 0.58 -10.35
C VAL A 277 24.15 -0.40 -9.65
N GLN A 278 24.03 -0.58 -8.33
CA GLN A 278 24.84 -1.54 -7.58
C GLN A 278 24.54 -3.00 -7.96
N ALA A 279 23.30 -3.30 -8.33
CA ALA A 279 22.89 -4.62 -8.79
C ALA A 279 23.55 -5.00 -10.11
N GLN A 280 23.78 -4.04 -11.01
CA GLN A 280 24.47 -4.27 -12.27
C GLN A 280 25.92 -4.71 -12.05
N LEU A 281 26.64 -4.10 -11.10
CA LEU A 281 28.00 -4.51 -10.74
C LEU A 281 28.05 -6.00 -10.37
N LYS A 282 27.20 -6.41 -9.42
CA LYS A 282 27.11 -7.81 -8.98
C LYS A 282 26.67 -8.74 -10.11
N ALA A 283 25.77 -8.29 -10.97
CA ALA A 283 25.29 -9.07 -12.09
C ALA A 283 26.38 -9.32 -13.14
N VAL A 284 27.19 -8.31 -13.47
CA VAL A 284 28.36 -8.49 -14.34
C VAL A 284 29.28 -9.54 -13.73
N GLU A 285 29.63 -9.37 -12.46
CA GLU A 285 30.53 -10.27 -11.73
C GLU A 285 30.08 -11.75 -11.83
N GLU A 286 28.80 -12.04 -11.56
CA GLU A 286 28.24 -13.39 -11.68
C GLU A 286 28.20 -13.91 -13.12
N LEU A 287 27.92 -13.03 -14.09
CA LEU A 287 27.80 -13.39 -15.50
C LEU A 287 29.16 -13.52 -16.21
N ILE A 288 30.27 -13.02 -15.67
CA ILE A 288 31.59 -13.22 -16.27
C ILE A 288 32.40 -14.32 -15.58
N LYS A 289 32.15 -14.60 -14.29
CA LYS A 289 32.85 -15.64 -13.50
C LYS A 289 33.02 -16.98 -14.25
N PRO A 290 31.95 -17.59 -14.81
CA PRO A 290 32.10 -18.86 -15.55
C PRO A 290 32.96 -18.75 -16.81
N GLY A 291 32.98 -17.58 -17.47
CA GLY A 291 33.80 -17.34 -18.67
C GLY A 291 35.30 -17.22 -18.35
N LEU A 292 35.64 -16.79 -17.13
CA LEU A 292 37.02 -16.73 -16.63
C LEU A 292 37.52 -18.07 -16.08
N GLN A 293 36.61 -18.93 -15.61
CA GLN A 293 36.92 -20.27 -15.09
C GLN A 293 36.99 -21.34 -16.19
N GLY A 294 36.52 -21.03 -17.40
CA GLY A 294 36.47 -21.95 -18.54
C GLY A 294 37.78 -22.09 -19.33
N THR A 295 38.84 -21.37 -18.97
CA THR A 295 40.17 -21.60 -19.55
C THR A 295 40.81 -22.84 -18.93
N ASN A 296 40.95 -23.85 -19.77
CA ASN A 296 41.58 -25.17 -19.58
C ASN A 296 42.52 -25.28 -18.37
N VAL A 297 42.35 -26.33 -17.54
CA VAL A 297 43.14 -26.60 -16.31
C VAL A 297 44.65 -26.78 -16.59
N LEU A 298 45.05 -26.89 -17.85
CA LEU A 298 46.43 -26.99 -18.32
C LEU A 298 46.97 -25.68 -18.93
N ASP A 299 46.20 -24.60 -18.92
CA ASP A 299 46.61 -23.30 -19.45
C ASP A 299 47.28 -22.45 -18.36
N LEU A 300 48.61 -22.51 -18.32
CA LEU A 300 49.48 -21.76 -17.42
C LEU A 300 49.31 -20.23 -17.56
N SER A 301 48.60 -19.73 -18.59
CA SER A 301 48.27 -18.32 -18.77
C SER A 301 47.12 -17.81 -17.88
N THR A 302 46.38 -18.71 -17.21
CA THR A 302 45.26 -18.35 -16.32
C THR A 302 45.73 -17.82 -14.95
N PHE A 303 47.00 -18.03 -14.58
CA PHE A 303 47.63 -17.42 -13.41
C PHE A 303 47.99 -15.95 -13.70
N GLY A 304 47.03 -15.04 -13.50
CA GLY A 304 47.29 -13.59 -13.54
C GLY A 304 46.28 -12.73 -14.33
N GLY A 305 45.17 -13.31 -14.81
CA GLY A 305 44.10 -12.52 -15.41
C GLY A 305 43.41 -11.60 -14.40
N PRO A 306 42.83 -10.46 -14.84
CA PRO A 306 42.06 -9.58 -13.96
C PRO A 306 40.87 -10.34 -13.36
N SER A 307 40.59 -10.09 -12.08
CA SER A 307 39.48 -10.74 -11.39
C SER A 307 38.14 -10.31 -11.99
N ALA A 308 37.10 -11.14 -11.80
CA ALA A 308 35.74 -10.75 -12.18
C ALA A 308 35.30 -9.44 -11.52
N GLU A 309 35.70 -9.24 -10.26
CA GLU A 309 35.42 -8.02 -9.50
C GLU A 309 36.08 -6.79 -10.14
N TYR A 310 37.34 -6.93 -10.60
CA TYR A 310 38.08 -5.87 -11.27
C TYR A 310 37.39 -5.47 -12.59
N LEU A 311 37.12 -6.44 -13.46
CA LEU A 311 36.46 -6.19 -14.75
C LEU A 311 35.05 -5.61 -14.59
N ALA A 312 34.30 -6.06 -13.58
CA ALA A 312 32.98 -5.50 -13.29
C ALA A 312 33.08 -4.05 -12.81
N ALA A 313 34.10 -3.70 -12.03
CA ALA A 313 34.30 -2.35 -11.52
C ALA A 313 34.64 -1.35 -12.64
N GLY A 314 35.55 -1.66 -13.58
CA GLY A 314 35.80 -0.73 -14.68
C GLY A 314 34.73 -0.76 -15.76
N TRP A 315 33.98 -1.85 -15.94
CA TRP A 315 32.74 -1.81 -16.73
C TRP A 315 31.74 -0.79 -16.16
N MET A 316 31.57 -0.75 -14.83
CA MET A 316 30.73 0.26 -14.17
C MET A 316 31.31 1.68 -14.25
N ALA A 317 32.63 1.83 -14.29
CA ALA A 317 33.30 3.11 -14.46
C ALA A 317 33.27 3.63 -15.90
N GLY A 318 32.95 2.76 -16.88
CA GLY A 318 32.96 3.08 -18.30
C GLY A 318 34.37 3.07 -18.91
N ASP A 319 35.29 2.29 -18.37
CA ASP A 319 36.62 2.07 -18.97
C ASP A 319 36.46 1.30 -20.29
N GLU A 320 36.97 1.84 -21.40
CA GLU A 320 36.80 1.27 -22.74
C GLU A 320 37.38 -0.15 -22.85
N ILE A 321 38.55 -0.39 -22.24
CA ILE A 321 39.27 -1.66 -22.33
C ILE A 321 38.52 -2.74 -21.55
N GLU A 322 38.11 -2.41 -20.33
CA GLU A 322 37.40 -3.35 -19.47
C GLU A 322 35.99 -3.61 -19.99
N THR A 323 35.34 -2.60 -20.58
CA THR A 323 34.02 -2.72 -21.20
C THR A 323 34.04 -3.67 -22.39
N GLU A 324 34.99 -3.49 -23.32
CA GLU A 324 35.16 -4.37 -24.47
C GLU A 324 35.42 -5.83 -24.03
N ARG A 325 36.24 -6.02 -22.99
CA ARG A 325 36.56 -7.35 -22.46
C ARG A 325 35.35 -8.04 -21.82
N VAL A 326 34.55 -7.31 -21.05
CA VAL A 326 33.31 -7.85 -20.47
C VAL A 326 32.32 -8.22 -21.58
N GLU A 327 32.15 -7.36 -22.59
CA GLU A 327 31.27 -7.63 -23.72
C GLU A 327 31.71 -8.85 -24.53
N GLU A 328 33.02 -9.03 -24.75
CA GLU A 328 33.55 -10.23 -25.41
C GLU A 328 33.22 -11.51 -24.63
N ILE A 329 33.38 -11.50 -23.30
CA ILE A 329 33.06 -12.63 -22.43
C ILE A 329 31.56 -12.94 -22.47
N LEU A 330 30.71 -11.91 -22.41
CA LEU A 330 29.26 -12.06 -22.51
C LEU A 330 28.85 -12.61 -23.87
N GLN A 331 29.42 -12.11 -24.96
CA GLN A 331 29.11 -12.52 -26.32
C GLN A 331 29.51 -13.98 -26.60
N LYS A 332 30.67 -14.44 -26.10
CA LYS A 332 31.07 -15.86 -26.14
C LYS A 332 30.06 -16.79 -25.47
N ARG A 333 29.28 -16.25 -24.52
CA ARG A 333 28.20 -16.96 -23.82
C ARG A 333 26.81 -16.72 -24.41
N GLY A 334 26.71 -15.97 -25.50
CA GLY A 334 25.42 -15.60 -26.11
C GLY A 334 24.60 -14.61 -25.30
N LEU A 335 25.22 -13.89 -24.37
CA LEU A 335 24.58 -12.89 -23.52
C LEU A 335 24.83 -11.48 -24.06
N LYS A 336 23.88 -10.58 -23.77
CA LYS A 336 23.94 -9.15 -24.10
C LYS A 336 24.01 -8.30 -22.83
N VAL A 337 24.32 -7.02 -22.99
CA VAL A 337 24.27 -6.02 -21.91
C VAL A 337 22.87 -5.91 -21.27
N GLU A 338 21.81 -6.12 -22.05
CA GLU A 338 20.44 -6.13 -21.52
C GLU A 338 20.21 -7.29 -20.54
N ASP A 339 20.85 -8.43 -20.74
CA ASP A 339 20.74 -9.60 -19.85
C ASP A 339 21.41 -9.31 -18.50
N VAL A 340 22.50 -8.53 -18.48
CA VAL A 340 23.13 -8.05 -17.24
C VAL A 340 22.16 -7.20 -16.44
N ARG A 341 21.47 -6.26 -17.10
CA ARG A 341 20.49 -5.39 -16.44
C ARG A 341 19.30 -6.19 -15.91
N ALA A 342 18.80 -7.15 -16.70
CA ALA A 342 17.72 -8.04 -16.30
C ALA A 342 18.12 -8.93 -15.12
N HIS A 343 19.34 -9.50 -15.14
CA HIS A 343 19.87 -10.32 -14.06
C HIS A 343 20.02 -9.52 -12.77
N GLY A 344 20.61 -8.33 -12.83
CA GLY A 344 20.72 -7.43 -11.67
C GLY A 344 19.36 -7.05 -11.08
N PHE A 345 18.38 -6.77 -11.94
CA PHE A 345 17.00 -6.51 -11.52
C PHE A 345 16.39 -7.73 -10.81
N LEU A 346 16.50 -8.94 -11.38
CA LEU A 346 15.95 -10.17 -10.80
C LEU A 346 16.58 -10.50 -9.44
N MET A 347 17.89 -10.35 -9.30
CA MET A 347 18.60 -10.59 -8.04
C MET A 347 18.09 -9.67 -6.90
N ASN A 348 17.62 -8.46 -7.25
CA ASN A 348 17.22 -7.44 -6.28
C ASN A 348 15.71 -7.19 -6.25
N LEU A 349 14.92 -8.02 -6.95
CA LEU A 349 13.47 -7.86 -7.07
C LEU A 349 12.77 -7.72 -5.70
N PRO A 350 13.06 -8.55 -4.67
CA PRO A 350 12.41 -8.41 -3.36
C PRO A 350 12.71 -7.07 -2.67
N ALA A 351 13.93 -6.55 -2.81
CA ALA A 351 14.31 -5.26 -2.24
C ALA A 351 13.64 -4.10 -2.97
N ILE A 352 13.58 -4.16 -4.30
CA ILE A 352 12.91 -3.16 -5.15
C ILE A 352 11.41 -3.12 -4.85
N GLU A 353 10.74 -4.27 -4.80
CA GLU A 353 9.32 -4.33 -4.45
C GLU A 353 9.03 -3.73 -3.07
N ARG A 354 9.92 -3.97 -2.09
CA ARG A 354 9.76 -3.40 -0.75
C ARG A 354 9.89 -1.88 -0.77
N ILE A 355 10.84 -1.33 -1.51
CA ILE A 355 11.00 0.12 -1.67
C ILE A 355 9.81 0.73 -2.41
N ASP A 356 9.33 0.09 -3.46
CA ASP A 356 8.16 0.56 -4.21
C ASP A 356 6.90 0.57 -3.32
N ARG A 357 6.72 -0.44 -2.47
CA ARG A 357 5.63 -0.46 -1.46
C ARG A 357 5.78 0.67 -0.43
N LEU A 358 6.99 0.96 0.04
CA LEU A 358 7.23 2.06 0.97
C LEU A 358 6.96 3.42 0.31
N SER A 359 7.43 3.63 -0.92
CA SER A 359 7.15 4.85 -1.69
C SER A 359 5.66 5.02 -1.93
N LEU A 360 4.96 3.96 -2.32
CA LEU A 360 3.51 3.99 -2.54
C LEU A 360 2.75 4.30 -1.25
N SER A 361 3.18 3.72 -0.13
CA SER A 361 2.59 4.00 1.19
C SER A 361 2.77 5.48 1.59
N ALA A 362 3.94 6.07 1.31
CA ALA A 362 4.17 7.49 1.55
C ALA A 362 3.26 8.38 0.68
N ASP A 363 3.14 8.08 -0.61
CA ASP A 363 2.24 8.80 -1.52
C ASP A 363 0.77 8.69 -1.11
N GLN A 364 0.32 7.50 -0.70
CA GLN A 364 -1.05 7.27 -0.24
C GLN A 364 -1.37 8.05 1.05
N ARG A 365 -0.44 8.09 2.00
CA ARG A 365 -0.58 8.88 3.24
C ARG A 365 -0.66 10.37 2.92
N ARG A 366 0.21 10.88 2.04
CA ARG A 366 0.18 12.27 1.57
C ARG A 366 -1.19 12.60 0.98
N ASP A 367 -1.66 11.80 0.03
CA ASP A 367 -2.94 12.04 -0.65
C ASP A 367 -4.12 11.96 0.31
N ALA A 368 -4.02 11.15 1.38
CA ALA A 368 -5.03 11.12 2.43
C ALA A 368 -5.04 12.43 3.23
N LEU A 369 -3.88 12.92 3.66
CA LEU A 369 -3.76 14.18 4.41
C LEU A 369 -4.26 15.39 3.61
N VAL A 370 -3.93 15.47 2.32
CA VAL A 370 -4.44 16.53 1.43
C VAL A 370 -5.97 16.52 1.39
N ARG A 371 -6.59 15.33 1.26
CA ARG A 371 -8.06 15.20 1.30
C ARG A 371 -8.66 15.59 2.65
N GLU A 372 -7.96 15.32 3.76
CA GLU A 372 -8.44 15.74 5.08
C GLU A 372 -8.43 17.26 5.25
N ILE A 373 -7.40 17.95 4.74
CA ILE A 373 -7.36 19.42 4.71
C ILE A 373 -8.55 19.96 3.91
N GLU A 374 -8.74 19.47 2.68
CA GLU A 374 -9.86 19.90 1.82
C GLU A 374 -11.23 19.63 2.47
N ARG A 375 -11.39 18.47 3.09
CA ARG A 375 -12.63 18.07 3.77
C ARG A 375 -12.93 18.99 4.97
N LYS A 376 -11.92 19.26 5.79
CA LYS A 376 -12.04 20.14 6.96
C LYS A 376 -12.46 21.55 6.53
N ARG A 377 -11.78 22.12 5.53
CA ARG A 377 -12.12 23.43 4.97
C ARG A 377 -13.52 23.47 4.36
N ALA A 378 -13.92 22.44 3.63
CA ALA A 378 -15.28 22.34 3.07
C ALA A 378 -16.36 22.31 4.17
N SER A 379 -16.11 21.56 5.25
CA SER A 379 -17.04 21.48 6.39
C SER A 379 -17.18 22.82 7.11
N PHE A 380 -16.07 23.52 7.35
CA PHE A 380 -16.06 24.85 7.96
C PHE A 380 -16.81 25.87 7.08
N ALA A 381 -16.53 25.89 5.77
CA ALA A 381 -17.23 26.78 4.84
C ALA A 381 -18.75 26.51 4.79
N GLN A 382 -19.17 25.25 4.95
CA GLN A 382 -20.59 24.90 5.01
C GLN A 382 -21.25 25.36 6.32
N GLN A 383 -20.55 25.23 7.45
CA GLN A 383 -21.02 25.71 8.75
C GLN A 383 -21.21 27.23 8.73
N VAL A 384 -20.23 27.97 8.20
CA VAL A 384 -20.32 29.43 8.06
C VAL A 384 -21.52 29.82 7.20
N ARG A 385 -21.72 29.18 6.03
CA ARG A 385 -22.89 29.45 5.17
C ARG A 385 -24.23 29.20 5.85
N THR A 386 -24.31 28.13 6.66
CA THR A 386 -25.54 27.79 7.38
C THR A 386 -25.81 28.83 8.48
N ALA A 387 -24.80 29.16 9.27
CA ALA A 387 -24.93 30.18 10.32
C ALA A 387 -25.28 31.57 9.76
N THR A 388 -24.72 31.97 8.60
CA THR A 388 -25.11 33.23 7.96
C THR A 388 -26.54 33.20 7.44
N ALA A 389 -27.04 32.07 6.94
CA ALA A 389 -28.43 31.95 6.51
C ALA A 389 -29.40 32.05 7.70
N ASP A 390 -29.07 31.39 8.82
CA ASP A 390 -29.89 31.44 10.04
C ASP A 390 -29.98 32.87 10.61
N VAL A 391 -28.92 33.68 10.50
CA VAL A 391 -28.93 35.10 10.93
C VAL A 391 -29.80 35.96 10.01
N ILE A 392 -29.71 35.77 8.69
CA ILE A 392 -30.53 36.52 7.73
C ILE A 392 -32.02 36.19 7.92
N ASP A 393 -32.36 34.91 8.09
CA ASP A 393 -33.75 34.49 8.33
C ASP A 393 -34.30 35.03 9.67
N ALA A 394 -33.44 35.21 10.68
CA ALA A 394 -33.83 35.79 11.97
C ALA A 394 -34.09 37.31 11.91
N ASP A 395 -33.29 38.04 11.12
CA ASP A 395 -33.49 39.48 10.91
C ASP A 395 -34.75 39.78 10.08
N ASP A 396 -35.06 38.94 9.08
CA ASP A 396 -36.29 39.07 8.27
C ASP A 396 -37.57 38.79 9.10
N ALA A 397 -37.49 37.95 10.13
CA ALA A 397 -38.59 37.64 11.03
C ALA A 397 -38.88 38.73 12.08
N HIS A 398 -38.00 39.72 12.25
CA HIS A 398 -38.20 40.85 13.17
C HIS A 398 -38.70 42.13 12.50
N ILE A 399 -38.83 42.13 11.17
CA ILE A 399 -39.31 43.29 10.37
C ILE A 399 -40.78 43.12 9.93
N SER A 400 -41.42 41.98 10.22
CA SER A 400 -42.87 41.73 10.02
C SER A 400 -43.63 41.80 11.34
#